data_AF-A0A956UPD8-F1
#
_entry.id   AF-A0A956UPD8-F1
#
_cell.length_a   1.000
_cell.length_b   1.000
_cell.length_c   1.000
_cell.angle_alpha   90.00
_cell.angle_beta   90.00
_cell.angle_gamma   90.00
#
_symmetry.space_group_name_H-M   'P 1'
#
loop_
_entity.id
_entity.type
_entity.pdbx_description
1 polymer ?
#
loop_
_entity_poly.entity_id
_entity_poly.type
_entity_poly.pdbx_seq_one_letter_code
_entity_poly.pdbx_strand_id
1 'polypeptide(L)'
;GLHAEINLDRVLAEAEGANLVRGLTALPANKLNASAYRELLGELARQNGWEFEWLDEPALAKLGAGAFLAVAQGNASRDAGIARLRYRPAGIARQPDLALVGKGIIFDTGGTNTKSAKYMLDMHLDMSGSAVSLAVLQALTALRSPLSIDCWLAITENRSGPAAYKQRDVITASNGVTIEVMHTDAEGRMVLADTLALAGREKPRLMIDYATL
;
A
#
# COMPACT_ATOMS: atom_id res chain seq x y z
N GLY A 1 32.63 6.88 -8.40
CA GLY A 1 33.61 7.77 -9.06
C GLY A 1 33.32 7.78 -10.55
N LEU A 2 33.57 8.89 -11.24
CA LEU A 2 33.15 9.22 -12.63
C LEU A 2 33.56 8.23 -13.75
N HIS A 3 34.07 7.05 -13.40
CA HIS A 3 34.46 5.96 -14.29
C HIS A 3 33.59 4.69 -14.13
N ALA A 4 32.54 4.74 -13.32
CA ALA A 4 31.58 3.64 -13.28
C ALA A 4 30.80 3.62 -14.60
N GLU A 5 30.83 2.49 -15.31
CA GLU A 5 29.95 2.28 -16.46
C GLU A 5 28.50 2.55 -16.05
N ILE A 6 27.92 3.57 -16.66
CA ILE A 6 26.54 3.95 -16.39
C ILE A 6 25.65 2.94 -17.11
N ASN A 7 24.93 2.13 -16.34
CA ASN A 7 23.86 1.33 -16.89
C ASN A 7 22.66 2.25 -17.17
N LEU A 8 22.50 2.65 -18.42
CA LEU A 8 21.46 3.60 -18.83
C LEU A 8 20.05 3.06 -18.56
N ASP A 9 19.80 1.77 -18.79
CA ASP A 9 18.50 1.14 -18.53
C ASP A 9 18.13 1.26 -17.05
N ARG A 10 19.11 1.02 -16.16
CA ARG A 10 18.93 1.18 -14.71
C ARG A 10 18.62 2.64 -14.34
N VAL A 11 19.37 3.59 -14.88
CA VAL A 11 19.15 5.02 -14.59
C VAL A 11 17.76 5.47 -15.03
N LEU A 12 17.31 5.03 -16.22
CA LEU A 12 15.98 5.34 -16.73
C LEU A 12 14.89 4.73 -15.86
N ALA A 13 15.01 3.45 -15.50
CA ALA A 13 14.06 2.76 -14.63
C ALA A 13 13.95 3.43 -13.23
N GLU A 14 15.08 3.80 -12.64
CA GLU A 14 15.12 4.53 -11.35
C GLU A 14 14.48 5.92 -11.47
N ALA A 15 14.76 6.65 -12.56
CA ALA A 15 14.20 7.97 -12.80
C ALA A 15 12.67 7.95 -13.05
N GLU A 16 12.19 6.99 -13.84
CA GLU A 16 10.76 6.78 -14.08
C GLU A 16 10.03 6.41 -12.78
N GLY A 17 10.60 5.49 -11.98
CA GLY A 17 10.06 5.14 -10.67
C GLY A 17 10.01 6.35 -9.73
N ALA A 18 11.08 7.15 -9.66
CA ALA A 18 11.09 8.36 -8.84
C ALA A 18 10.05 9.39 -9.30
N ASN A 19 9.82 9.52 -10.61
CA ASN A 19 8.80 10.41 -11.15
C ASN A 19 7.38 9.91 -10.87
N LEU A 20 7.14 8.60 -10.90
CA LEU A 20 5.88 8.01 -10.47
C LEU A 20 5.60 8.37 -9.00
N VAL A 21 6.57 8.16 -8.10
CA VAL A 21 6.42 8.52 -6.68
C VAL A 21 6.06 9.99 -6.54
N ARG A 22 6.85 10.88 -7.14
CA ARG A 22 6.61 12.33 -7.10
C ARG A 22 5.23 12.70 -7.63
N GLY A 23 4.82 12.10 -8.75
CA GLY A 23 3.51 12.32 -9.35
C GLY A 23 2.38 11.97 -8.41
N LEU A 24 2.44 10.80 -7.76
CA LEU A 24 1.41 10.38 -6.80
C LEU A 24 1.39 11.26 -5.55
N THR A 25 2.56 11.55 -4.98
CA THR A 25 2.67 12.37 -3.76
C THR A 25 2.33 13.84 -4.01
N ALA A 26 2.38 14.33 -5.25
CA ALA A 26 1.98 15.70 -5.59
C ALA A 26 0.47 15.86 -5.76
N LEU A 27 -0.28 14.75 -5.91
CA LEU A 27 -1.73 14.82 -6.05
C LEU A 27 -2.38 15.05 -4.68
N PRO A 28 -3.35 15.96 -4.57
CA PRO A 28 -4.13 16.10 -3.36
C PRO A 28 -5.09 14.91 -3.19
N ALA A 29 -5.43 14.58 -1.94
CA ALA A 29 -6.28 13.43 -1.62
C ALA A 29 -7.69 13.47 -2.24
N ASN A 30 -8.21 14.65 -2.59
CA ASN A 30 -9.48 14.76 -3.32
C ASN A 30 -9.37 14.40 -4.81
N LYS A 31 -8.15 14.25 -5.35
CA LYS A 31 -7.87 13.77 -6.70
C LYS A 31 -7.37 12.33 -6.70
N LEU A 32 -6.47 11.97 -5.80
CA LEU A 32 -6.00 10.60 -5.60
C LEU A 32 -6.74 9.94 -4.42
N ASN A 33 -8.05 9.72 -4.56
CA ASN A 33 -8.82 8.92 -3.60
C ASN A 33 -8.66 7.41 -3.87
N ALA A 34 -9.23 6.55 -3.01
CA ALA A 34 -9.01 5.10 -3.11
C ALA A 34 -9.54 4.51 -4.43
N SER A 35 -10.70 4.98 -4.90
CA SER A 35 -11.23 4.64 -6.23
C SER A 35 -10.29 5.04 -7.37
N ALA A 36 -9.83 6.29 -7.39
CA ALA A 36 -8.91 6.79 -8.42
C ALA A 36 -7.56 6.05 -8.37
N TYR A 37 -7.08 5.72 -7.17
CA TYR A 37 -5.85 4.96 -7.01
C TYR A 37 -6.02 3.52 -7.53
N ARG A 38 -7.14 2.86 -7.22
CA ARG A 38 -7.48 1.54 -7.77
C ARG A 38 -7.50 1.55 -9.31
N GLU A 39 -8.13 2.56 -9.92
CA GLU A 39 -8.20 2.71 -11.37
C GLU A 39 -6.80 2.87 -11.98
N LEU A 40 -5.96 3.74 -11.39
CA LEU A 40 -4.56 3.91 -11.79
C LEU A 40 -3.79 2.59 -11.73
N LEU A 41 -3.93 1.82 -10.64
CA LEU A 41 -3.24 0.54 -10.48
C LEU A 41 -3.66 -0.46 -11.55
N GLY A 42 -4.95 -0.50 -11.91
CA GLY A 42 -5.46 -1.35 -12.99
C GLY A 42 -4.89 -0.97 -14.36
N GLU A 43 -4.77 0.33 -14.65
CA GLU A 43 -4.18 0.81 -15.90
C GLU A 43 -2.67 0.51 -15.97
N LEU A 44 -1.93 0.74 -14.88
CA LEU A 44 -0.51 0.39 -14.80
C LEU A 44 -0.30 -1.12 -14.94
N ALA A 45 -1.16 -1.94 -14.34
CA ALA A 45 -1.11 -3.39 -14.49
C ALA A 45 -1.27 -3.82 -15.95
N ARG A 46 -2.24 -3.24 -16.66
CA ARG A 46 -2.46 -3.49 -18.09
C ARG A 46 -1.27 -3.08 -18.94
N GLN A 47 -0.68 -1.91 -18.66
CA GLN A 47 0.48 -1.39 -19.39
C GLN A 47 1.74 -2.25 -19.21
N ASN A 48 1.95 -2.77 -18.00
CA ASN A 48 3.15 -3.52 -17.64
C ASN A 48 2.96 -5.04 -17.69
N GLY A 49 1.76 -5.53 -18.02
CA GLY A 49 1.44 -6.96 -18.06
C GLY A 49 1.43 -7.62 -16.67
N TRP A 50 1.06 -6.88 -15.62
CA TRP A 50 0.91 -7.42 -14.27
C TRP A 50 -0.47 -8.06 -14.10
N GLU A 51 -0.53 -9.13 -13.29
CA GLU A 51 -1.82 -9.57 -12.77
C GLU A 51 -2.25 -8.61 -11.66
N PHE A 52 -3.50 -8.15 -11.69
CA PHE A 52 -4.05 -7.23 -10.71
C PHE A 52 -5.25 -7.84 -10.00
N GLU A 53 -5.22 -7.79 -8.67
CA GLU A 53 -6.31 -8.17 -7.79
C GLU A 53 -6.60 -7.02 -6.82
N TRP A 54 -7.88 -6.75 -6.60
CA TRP A 54 -8.35 -5.77 -5.63
C TRP A 54 -9.17 -6.48 -4.56
N LEU A 55 -8.64 -6.54 -3.34
CA LEU A 55 -9.34 -7.04 -2.18
C LEU A 55 -10.13 -5.87 -1.57
N ASP A 56 -11.41 -5.78 -1.93
CA ASP A 56 -12.34 -4.81 -1.37
C ASP A 56 -12.69 -5.14 0.09
N GLU A 57 -13.36 -4.20 0.77
CA GLU A 57 -13.71 -4.38 2.18
C GLU A 57 -14.55 -5.64 2.47
N PRO A 58 -15.55 -6.03 1.66
CA PRO A 58 -16.23 -7.32 1.83
C PRO A 58 -15.30 -8.54 1.71
N ALA A 59 -14.37 -8.55 0.76
CA ALA A 59 -13.38 -9.62 0.64
C ALA A 59 -12.45 -9.64 1.86
N LEU A 60 -11.98 -8.49 2.31
CA LEU A 60 -11.14 -8.34 3.49
C LEU A 60 -11.84 -8.79 4.77
N ALA A 61 -13.14 -8.53 4.90
CA ALA A 61 -13.93 -9.01 6.03
C ALA A 61 -14.00 -10.54 6.06
N LYS A 62 -14.17 -11.20 4.91
CA LYS A 62 -14.13 -12.67 4.81
C LYS A 62 -12.75 -13.24 5.13
N LEU A 63 -11.68 -12.49 4.83
CA LEU A 63 -10.30 -12.87 5.15
C LEU A 63 -9.92 -12.58 6.61
N GLY A 64 -10.81 -11.96 7.39
CA GLY A 64 -10.59 -11.60 8.79
C GLY A 64 -9.65 -10.40 8.98
N ALA A 65 -9.48 -9.53 7.97
CA ALA A 65 -8.59 -8.37 8.02
C ALA A 65 -9.17 -7.21 8.85
N GLY A 66 -9.43 -7.48 10.13
CA GLY A 66 -10.08 -6.55 11.05
C GLY A 66 -9.24 -5.31 11.35
N ALA A 67 -7.91 -5.39 11.33
CA ALA A 67 -7.04 -4.25 11.59
C ALA A 67 -7.09 -3.22 10.45
N PHE A 68 -7.08 -3.68 9.20
CA PHE A 68 -7.30 -2.82 8.03
C PHE A 68 -8.71 -2.21 8.06
N LEU A 69 -9.73 -3.04 8.30
CA LEU A 69 -11.13 -2.59 8.29
C LEU A 69 -11.44 -1.59 9.40
N ALA A 70 -10.79 -1.70 10.57
CA ALA A 70 -10.92 -0.73 11.65
C ALA A 70 -10.44 0.67 11.24
N VAL A 71 -9.38 0.78 10.44
CA VAL A 71 -8.94 2.07 9.89
C VAL A 71 -9.91 2.56 8.82
N ALA A 72 -10.31 1.68 7.90
CA ALA A 72 -11.15 2.05 6.76
C ALA A 72 -12.60 2.41 7.13
N GLN A 73 -13.15 1.91 8.25
CA GLN A 73 -14.59 2.05 8.53
C GLN A 73 -15.09 3.49 8.71
N GLY A 74 -14.20 4.45 8.98
CA GLY A 74 -14.53 5.88 9.01
C GLY A 74 -14.84 6.48 7.64
N ASN A 75 -14.49 5.79 6.55
CA ASN A 75 -14.64 6.29 5.19
C ASN A 75 -16.06 6.04 4.69
N ALA A 76 -16.75 7.10 4.25
CA ALA A 76 -18.14 6.99 3.78
C ALA A 76 -18.26 6.34 2.39
N SER A 77 -17.23 6.45 1.55
CA SER A 77 -17.20 5.94 0.18
C SER A 77 -17.11 4.41 0.10
N ARG A 78 -16.61 3.75 1.16
CA ARG A 78 -16.41 2.30 1.23
C ARG A 78 -15.63 1.72 0.04
N ASP A 79 -14.68 2.50 -0.47
CA ASP A 79 -13.84 2.19 -1.63
C ASP A 79 -12.40 1.81 -1.25
N ALA A 80 -12.14 1.62 0.04
CA ALA A 80 -10.85 1.14 0.53
C ALA A 80 -10.60 -0.32 0.14
N GLY A 81 -9.32 -0.71 0.11
CA GLY A 81 -8.95 -2.08 -0.17
C GLY A 81 -7.45 -2.31 -0.20
N ILE A 82 -7.08 -3.58 -0.35
CA ILE A 82 -5.69 -3.99 -0.56
C ILE A 82 -5.53 -4.40 -2.02
N ALA A 83 -4.66 -3.70 -2.74
CA ALA A 83 -4.25 -4.09 -4.09
C ALA A 83 -3.14 -5.14 -4.03
N ARG A 84 -3.21 -6.14 -4.89
CA ARG A 84 -2.13 -7.09 -5.16
C ARG A 84 -1.79 -7.05 -6.65
N LEU A 85 -0.58 -6.59 -6.96
CA LEU A 85 0.01 -6.60 -8.29
C LEU A 85 1.07 -7.70 -8.37
N ARG A 86 1.07 -8.49 -9.44
CA ARG A 86 2.01 -9.61 -9.60
C ARG A 86 2.78 -9.50 -10.89
N TYR A 87 4.11 -9.50 -10.76
CA TYR A 87 5.05 -9.65 -11.85
C TYR A 87 5.61 -11.07 -11.86
N ARG A 88 5.54 -11.73 -13.03
CA ARG A 88 6.04 -13.09 -13.22
C ARG A 88 6.92 -13.14 -14.47
N PRO A 89 8.24 -13.32 -14.32
CA PRO A 89 9.11 -13.62 -15.45
C PRO A 89 8.77 -14.99 -16.06
N ALA A 90 9.02 -15.15 -17.37
CA ALA A 90 8.64 -16.36 -18.10
C ALA A 90 9.30 -17.62 -17.53
N GLY A 91 8.52 -18.68 -17.35
CA GLY A 91 9.00 -19.98 -16.87
C GLY A 91 9.28 -20.06 -15.35
N ILE A 92 8.88 -19.06 -14.57
CA ILE A 92 9.16 -18.98 -13.13
C ILE A 92 7.91 -19.27 -12.27
N ALA A 93 8.19 -19.73 -11.04
CA ALA A 93 7.31 -20.41 -10.09
C ALA A 93 6.05 -19.62 -9.64
N ARG A 94 5.13 -20.38 -9.03
CA ARG A 94 3.87 -19.88 -8.45
C ARG A 94 4.09 -18.96 -7.23
N GLN A 95 5.14 -19.24 -6.45
CA GLN A 95 5.48 -18.55 -5.20
C GLN A 95 6.38 -17.33 -5.49
N PRO A 96 6.12 -16.15 -4.88
CA PRO A 96 6.94 -14.97 -5.10
C PRO A 96 8.32 -15.09 -4.44
N ASP A 97 9.37 -14.62 -5.10
CA ASP A 97 10.68 -14.42 -4.49
C ASP A 97 10.66 -13.21 -3.55
N LEU A 98 9.98 -12.14 -3.97
CA LEU A 98 9.92 -10.86 -3.26
C LEU A 98 8.48 -10.40 -3.07
N ALA A 99 8.14 -10.04 -1.84
CA ALA A 99 6.94 -9.27 -1.53
C ALA A 99 7.31 -7.83 -1.16
N LEU A 100 6.78 -6.87 -1.91
CA LEU A 100 6.84 -5.45 -1.60
C LEU A 100 5.52 -5.06 -0.93
N VAL A 101 5.56 -4.39 0.21
CA VAL A 101 4.35 -3.99 0.96
C VAL A 101 4.38 -2.50 1.19
N GLY A 102 3.32 -1.78 0.83
CA GLY A 102 3.28 -0.32 0.96
C GLY A 102 2.11 0.18 1.78
N LYS A 103 2.37 1.03 2.78
CA LYS A 103 1.35 1.84 3.45
C LYS A 103 0.78 2.85 2.44
N GLY A 104 -0.51 2.75 2.16
CA GLY A 104 -1.23 3.63 1.23
C GLY A 104 -2.34 4.43 1.92
N ILE A 105 -2.03 5.08 3.05
CA ILE A 105 -2.97 6.00 3.69
C ILE A 105 -3.02 7.29 2.87
N ILE A 106 -4.02 7.42 2.02
CA ILE A 106 -4.18 8.54 1.08
C ILE A 106 -4.28 9.87 1.81
N PHE A 107 -4.94 9.89 2.95
CA PHE A 107 -4.98 11.02 3.85
C PHE A 107 -5.19 10.55 5.28
N ASP A 108 -4.45 11.15 6.20
CA ASP A 108 -4.47 10.80 7.61
C ASP A 108 -4.90 12.00 8.46
N THR A 109 -6.14 11.96 8.97
CA THR A 109 -6.62 12.94 9.94
C THR A 109 -6.21 12.58 11.37
N GLY A 110 -5.68 11.37 11.58
CA GLY A 110 -5.48 10.72 12.88
C GLY A 110 -6.70 10.02 13.45
N GLY A 111 -7.81 9.97 12.71
CA GLY A 111 -9.05 9.34 13.19
C GLY A 111 -9.66 10.08 14.37
N THR A 112 -10.15 9.36 15.38
CA THR A 112 -10.73 9.98 16.60
C THR A 112 -9.68 10.69 17.46
N ASN A 113 -8.42 10.31 17.37
CA ASN A 113 -7.27 11.05 17.87
C ASN A 113 -6.74 12.06 16.84
N THR A 114 -7.58 13.04 16.52
CA THR A 114 -7.34 13.97 15.41
C THR A 114 -6.03 14.77 15.55
N LYS A 115 -5.24 14.81 14.47
CA LYS A 115 -4.03 15.64 14.38
C LYS A 115 -4.37 17.12 14.54
N SER A 116 -3.45 17.90 15.09
CA SER A 116 -3.56 19.36 15.02
C SER A 116 -3.35 19.84 13.57
N ALA A 117 -3.86 21.03 13.24
CA ALA A 117 -3.81 21.57 11.88
C ALA A 117 -2.40 21.56 11.26
N LYS A 118 -1.37 21.89 12.07
CA LYS A 118 0.03 21.89 11.63
C LYS A 118 0.51 20.50 11.19
N TYR A 119 0.11 19.45 11.90
CA TYR A 119 0.53 18.07 11.60
C TYR A 119 -0.36 17.40 10.54
N MET A 120 -1.53 17.96 10.22
CA MET A 120 -2.44 17.44 9.21
C MET A 120 -2.17 17.95 7.79
N LEU A 121 -1.55 19.13 7.64
CA LEU A 121 -1.43 19.85 6.37
C LEU A 121 -0.88 19.00 5.20
N ASP A 122 0.13 18.18 5.47
CA ASP A 122 0.83 17.38 4.44
C ASP A 122 0.49 15.89 4.48
N MET A 123 -0.60 15.49 5.15
CA MET A 123 -0.95 14.07 5.31
C MET A 123 -1.48 13.39 4.05
N HIS A 124 -1.56 14.11 2.93
CA HIS A 124 -1.69 13.48 1.60
C HIS A 124 -0.43 12.68 1.20
N LEU A 125 0.71 12.95 1.84
CA LEU A 125 1.96 12.22 1.64
C LEU A 125 2.00 10.87 2.38
N ASP A 126 1.00 10.55 3.20
CA ASP A 126 1.03 9.37 4.07
C ASP A 126 0.83 8.02 3.32
N MET A 127 0.64 8.12 2.00
CA MET A 127 0.62 7.02 1.03
C MET A 127 1.97 6.81 0.33
N SER A 128 3.02 7.57 0.70
CA SER A 128 4.34 7.49 0.05
C SER A 128 4.92 6.07 0.07
N GLY A 129 4.60 5.27 1.08
CA GLY A 129 4.98 3.87 1.17
C GLY A 129 4.44 3.03 0.00
N SER A 130 3.15 3.17 -0.33
CA SER A 130 2.55 2.49 -1.48
C SER A 130 3.07 3.01 -2.82
N ALA A 131 3.35 4.31 -2.90
CA ALA A 131 3.97 4.90 -4.09
C ALA A 131 5.36 4.31 -4.35
N VAL A 132 6.20 4.19 -3.31
CA VAL A 132 7.54 3.59 -3.41
C VAL A 132 7.46 2.11 -3.80
N SER A 133 6.60 1.32 -3.14
CA SER A 133 6.41 -0.10 -3.48
C SER A 133 6.00 -0.30 -4.94
N LEU A 134 5.08 0.54 -5.45
CA LEU A 134 4.66 0.52 -6.84
C LEU A 134 5.79 0.90 -7.81
N ALA A 135 6.56 1.95 -7.47
CA ALA A 135 7.68 2.39 -8.29
C ALA A 135 8.81 1.36 -8.36
N VAL A 136 9.09 0.66 -7.26
CA VAL A 136 10.07 -0.45 -7.24
C VAL A 136 9.58 -1.60 -8.12
N LEU A 137 8.29 -1.96 -8.06
CA LEU A 137 7.72 -2.96 -8.98
C LEU A 137 7.88 -2.53 -10.44
N GLN A 138 7.59 -1.26 -10.77
CA GLN A 138 7.75 -0.72 -12.12
C GLN A 138 9.19 -0.78 -12.61
N ALA A 139 10.14 -0.30 -11.79
CA ALA A 139 11.56 -0.33 -12.14
C ALA A 139 12.07 -1.77 -12.35
N LEU A 140 11.71 -2.71 -11.46
CA LEU A 140 12.09 -4.11 -11.60
C LEU A 140 11.45 -4.79 -12.82
N THR A 141 10.25 -4.38 -13.19
CA THR A 141 9.58 -4.85 -14.42
C THR A 141 10.30 -4.33 -15.66
N ALA A 142 10.62 -3.04 -15.71
CA ALA A 142 11.35 -2.42 -16.83
C ALA A 142 12.74 -3.05 -17.03
N LEU A 143 13.42 -3.39 -15.93
CA LEU A 143 14.70 -4.07 -15.93
C LEU A 143 14.61 -5.59 -16.17
N ARG A 144 13.39 -6.12 -16.38
CA ARG A 144 13.13 -7.55 -16.61
C ARG A 144 13.74 -8.42 -15.52
N SER A 145 13.52 -8.03 -14.26
CA SER A 145 14.05 -8.73 -13.09
C SER A 145 13.78 -10.25 -13.21
N PRO A 146 14.76 -11.10 -12.89
CA PRO A 146 14.53 -12.54 -12.87
C PRO A 146 13.68 -13.00 -11.68
N LEU A 147 13.33 -12.10 -10.76
CA LEU A 147 12.56 -12.43 -9.56
C LEU A 147 11.06 -12.38 -9.83
N SER A 148 10.33 -13.35 -9.28
CA SER A 148 8.87 -13.25 -9.16
C SER A 148 8.50 -12.30 -8.01
N ILE A 149 7.65 -11.31 -8.28
CA ILE A 149 7.38 -10.20 -7.34
C ILE A 149 5.89 -10.05 -7.12
N ASP A 150 5.49 -9.95 -5.86
CA ASP A 150 4.15 -9.50 -5.45
C ASP A 150 4.26 -8.14 -4.78
N CYS A 151 3.48 -7.17 -5.23
CA CYS A 151 3.38 -5.85 -4.63
C CYS A 151 1.99 -5.68 -4.02
N TRP A 152 1.97 -5.46 -2.70
CA TRP A 152 0.76 -5.33 -1.89
C TRP A 152 0.64 -3.91 -1.38
N LEU A 153 -0.46 -3.23 -1.71
CA LEU A 153 -0.67 -1.84 -1.34
C LEU A 153 -1.92 -1.71 -0.49
N ALA A 154 -1.78 -1.24 0.74
CA ALA A 154 -2.88 -1.07 1.68
C ALA A 154 -3.51 0.32 1.50
N ILE A 155 -4.53 0.43 0.65
CA ILE A 155 -5.08 1.71 0.20
C ILE A 155 -6.35 2.06 0.98
N THR A 156 -6.28 3.12 1.78
CA THR A 156 -7.44 3.67 2.51
C THR A 156 -7.16 5.10 2.95
N GLU A 157 -8.11 5.73 3.64
CA GLU A 157 -7.91 6.94 4.42
C GLU A 157 -8.15 6.65 5.91
N ASN A 158 -7.54 7.42 6.80
CA ASN A 158 -7.85 7.42 8.22
C ASN A 158 -8.65 8.68 8.56
N ARG A 159 -9.97 8.53 8.59
CA ARG A 159 -10.91 9.63 8.82
C ARG A 159 -11.55 9.57 10.20
N SER A 160 -11.74 10.74 10.79
CA SER A 160 -12.66 10.92 11.91
C SER A 160 -14.11 10.84 11.41
N GLY A 161 -15.01 10.26 12.22
CA GLY A 161 -16.42 10.16 11.86
C GLY A 161 -17.22 9.30 12.82
N PRO A 162 -18.55 9.24 12.65
CA PRO A 162 -19.43 8.46 13.54
C PRO A 162 -19.17 6.95 13.49
N ALA A 163 -18.59 6.45 12.40
CA ALA A 163 -18.21 5.06 12.22
C ALA A 163 -16.72 4.80 12.48
N ALA A 164 -15.93 5.83 12.83
CA ALA A 164 -14.50 5.66 13.05
C ALA A 164 -14.22 4.77 14.26
N TYR A 165 -13.17 3.95 14.17
CA TYR A 165 -12.67 3.22 15.32
C TYR A 165 -12.09 4.20 16.37
N LYS A 166 -11.99 3.73 17.61
CA LYS A 166 -11.66 4.57 18.77
C LYS A 166 -10.72 3.89 19.74
N GLN A 167 -10.16 4.70 20.63
CA GLN A 167 -9.30 4.20 21.70
C GLN A 167 -10.02 3.15 22.53
N ARG A 168 -9.26 2.15 22.99
CA ARG A 168 -9.72 0.96 23.73
C ARG A 168 -10.55 -0.04 22.90
N ASP A 169 -10.75 0.18 21.60
CA ASP A 169 -11.23 -0.89 20.75
C ASP A 169 -10.18 -2.02 20.72
N VAL A 170 -10.65 -3.27 20.83
CA VAL A 170 -9.81 -4.47 20.68
C VAL A 170 -10.15 -5.10 19.35
N ILE A 171 -9.19 -5.08 18.44
CA ILE A 171 -9.38 -5.48 17.04
C ILE A 171 -8.61 -6.78 16.77
N THR A 172 -9.26 -7.76 16.16
CA THR A 172 -8.61 -9.00 15.73
C THR A 172 -8.10 -8.85 14.31
N ALA A 173 -6.79 -9.02 14.11
CA ALA A 173 -6.16 -9.04 12.79
C ALA A 173 -6.36 -10.40 12.09
N SER A 174 -6.08 -10.46 10.79
CA SER A 174 -6.25 -11.63 9.93
C SER A 174 -5.37 -12.83 10.27
N ASN A 175 -4.37 -12.65 11.14
CA ASN A 175 -3.56 -13.73 11.70
C ASN A 175 -4.07 -14.21 13.08
N GLY A 176 -5.20 -13.69 13.55
CA GLY A 176 -5.82 -14.05 14.84
C GLY A 176 -5.26 -13.28 16.04
N VAL A 177 -4.23 -12.43 15.87
CA VAL A 177 -3.71 -11.59 16.95
C VAL A 177 -4.69 -10.47 17.25
N THR A 178 -4.94 -10.20 18.54
CA THR A 178 -5.74 -9.08 19.00
C THR A 178 -4.87 -7.86 19.31
N ILE A 179 -5.36 -6.69 18.95
CA ILE A 179 -4.67 -5.40 19.08
C ILE A 179 -5.57 -4.45 19.87
N GLU A 180 -5.12 -4.00 21.04
CA GLU A 180 -5.76 -2.90 21.75
C GLU A 180 -5.32 -1.57 21.12
N VAL A 181 -6.29 -0.79 20.65
CA VAL A 181 -6.04 0.51 20.03
C VAL A 181 -5.85 1.56 21.11
N MET A 182 -4.61 1.97 21.35
CA MET A 182 -4.33 3.07 22.27
C MET A 182 -4.45 4.45 21.62
N HIS A 183 -4.20 4.54 20.31
CA HIS A 183 -4.23 5.79 19.56
C HIS A 183 -4.57 5.52 18.08
N THR A 184 -5.56 6.22 17.53
CA THR A 184 -6.00 6.00 16.13
C THR A 184 -5.13 6.69 15.09
N ASP A 185 -4.20 7.55 15.51
CA ASP A 185 -3.10 8.10 14.67
C ASP A 185 -1.90 7.13 14.56
N ALA A 186 -2.10 5.88 14.97
CA ALA A 186 -1.16 4.77 14.74
C ALA A 186 -1.81 3.77 13.78
N GLU A 187 -2.48 4.27 12.75
CA GLU A 187 -3.24 3.54 11.74
C GLU A 187 -2.36 2.80 10.73
N GLY A 188 -1.19 3.35 10.37
CA GLY A 188 -0.30 2.76 9.36
C GLY A 188 0.10 1.33 9.70
N ARG A 189 0.45 1.07 10.97
CA ARG A 189 0.78 -0.27 11.44
C ARG A 189 -0.44 -1.21 11.47
N MET A 190 -1.66 -0.69 11.59
CA MET A 190 -2.88 -1.49 11.55
C MET A 190 -3.14 -2.02 10.14
N VAL A 191 -3.11 -1.14 9.13
CA VAL A 191 -3.28 -1.56 7.72
C VAL A 191 -2.13 -2.46 7.26
N LEU A 192 -0.91 -2.21 7.73
CA LEU A 192 0.24 -3.06 7.44
C LEU A 192 0.15 -4.42 8.14
N ALA A 193 -0.35 -4.51 9.38
CA ALA A 193 -0.45 -5.79 10.09
C ALA A 193 -1.23 -6.83 9.27
N ASP A 194 -2.38 -6.45 8.72
CA ASP A 194 -3.15 -7.33 7.84
C ASP A 194 -2.50 -7.55 6.49
N THR A 195 -1.95 -6.50 5.88
CA THR A 195 -1.33 -6.62 4.56
C THR A 195 -0.10 -7.53 4.58
N LEU A 196 0.76 -7.39 5.60
CA LEU A 196 1.91 -8.26 5.85
C LEU A 196 1.48 -9.69 6.15
N ALA A 197 0.43 -9.88 6.95
CA ALA A 197 -0.11 -11.21 7.24
C ALA A 197 -0.63 -11.90 5.98
N LEU A 198 -1.37 -11.18 5.13
CA LEU A 198 -1.86 -11.68 3.84
C LEU A 198 -0.72 -11.99 2.87
N ALA A 199 0.23 -11.07 2.70
CA ALA A 199 1.42 -11.29 1.87
C ALA A 199 2.24 -12.49 2.36
N GLY A 200 2.32 -12.70 3.67
CA GLY A 200 3.04 -13.82 4.28
C GLY A 200 2.43 -15.19 3.97
N ARG A 201 1.11 -15.27 3.69
CA ARG A 201 0.45 -16.53 3.29
C ARG A 201 0.98 -17.07 1.96
N GLU A 202 1.47 -16.19 1.10
CA GLU A 202 2.12 -16.52 -0.18
C GLU A 202 3.56 -17.01 0.00
N LYS A 203 4.10 -16.95 1.23
CA LYS A 203 5.44 -17.41 1.61
C LYS A 203 6.57 -16.81 0.76
N PRO A 204 6.67 -15.48 0.59
CA PRO A 204 7.79 -14.90 -0.15
C PRO A 204 9.13 -15.23 0.50
N ARG A 205 10.22 -15.27 -0.29
CA ARG A 205 11.58 -15.48 0.26
C ARG A 205 12.09 -14.25 1.01
N LEU A 206 11.69 -13.07 0.55
CA LEU A 206 11.97 -11.78 1.18
C LEU A 206 10.72 -10.92 1.15
N MET A 207 10.45 -10.22 2.24
CA MET A 207 9.40 -9.21 2.33
C MET A 207 10.01 -7.89 2.78
N ILE A 208 9.62 -6.80 2.13
CA ILE A 208 10.05 -5.44 2.46
C ILE A 208 8.81 -4.56 2.51
N ASP A 209 8.61 -3.87 3.64
CA ASP A 209 7.60 -2.84 3.76
C ASP A 209 8.18 -1.42 3.66
N TYR A 210 7.36 -0.52 3.14
CA TYR A 210 7.65 0.91 3.03
C TYR A 210 6.48 1.69 3.64
N ALA A 211 6.79 2.58 4.58
CA ALA A 211 5.78 3.34 5.29
C ALA A 211 6.32 4.66 5.84
N THR A 212 5.49 5.69 5.77
CA THR A 212 5.53 6.86 6.66
C THR A 212 4.81 6.45 7.95
N LEU A 213 5.56 5.99 8.97
CA LEU A 213 4.99 5.18 10.07
C LEU A 213 5.03 5.86 11.45
#